data_AF-F7L244-F1
#
_entry.id   AF-F7L244-F1
#
_cell.length_a   1.000
_cell.length_b   1.000
_cell.length_c   1.000
_cell.angle_alpha   90.00
_cell.angle_beta   90.00
_cell.angle_gamma   90.00
#
_symmetry.space_group_name_H-M   'P 1'
#
loop_
_entity.id
_entity.type
_entity.pdbx_description
1 polymer ?
#
loop_
_entity_poly.entity_id
_entity_poly.type
_entity_poly.pdbx_seq_one_letter_code
_entity_poly.pdbx_strand_id
1 'polypeptide(L)' 'MLKENNFYRCHRSFIVNLDKITEIEQWFNSSWILKIKNYTTAIPVSRNNIKELKELFLA' A
#
# COMPACT_ATOMS: atom_id res chain seq x y z
N MET A 1 1.56 -22.62 -3.73
CA MET A 1 1.91 -22.06 -2.41
C MET A 1 2.08 -20.56 -2.59
N LEU A 2 1.10 -19.73 -2.20
CA LEU A 2 1.29 -18.28 -2.17
C LEU A 2 2.20 -18.00 -0.97
N LYS A 3 3.35 -17.36 -1.17
CA LYS A 3 4.14 -16.85 -0.04
C LYS A 3 3.27 -15.80 0.66
N GLU A 4 2.74 -16.13 1.84
CA GLU A 4 1.89 -15.23 2.64
C GLU A 4 2.59 -13.88 2.92
N ASN A 5 3.92 -13.85 2.90
CA ASN A 5 4.74 -12.69 3.22
C ASN A 5 4.70 -11.55 2.17
N ASN A 6 4.05 -11.72 1.02
CA ASN A 6 4.02 -10.70 -0.03
C ASN A 6 2.70 -9.93 -0.11
N PHE A 7 1.73 -10.21 0.78
CA PHE A 7 0.48 -9.49 0.83
C PHE A 7 0.41 -8.56 2.04
N TYR A 8 -0.09 -7.34 1.82
CA TYR A 8 -0.18 -6.30 2.83
C TYR A 8 -1.58 -5.71 2.89
N ARG A 9 -2.17 -5.67 4.10
CA ARG A 9 -3.49 -5.05 4.33
C ARG A 9 -3.32 -3.57 4.62
N CYS A 10 -3.26 -2.76 3.56
CA CYS A 10 -3.11 -1.31 3.66
C CYS A 10 -4.40 -0.57 4.10
N HIS A 11 -5.58 -1.19 3.93
CA HIS A 11 -6.88 -0.61 4.29
C HIS A 11 -7.89 -1.71 4.65
N ARG A 12 -8.93 -1.39 5.42
CA ARG A 12 -9.96 -2.38 5.83
C ARG A 12 -10.59 -3.12 4.64
N SER A 13 -10.72 -2.45 3.51
CA SER A 13 -11.31 -2.98 2.28
C SER A 13 -10.28 -3.48 1.26
N PHE A 14 -8.96 -3.36 1.52
CA PHE A 14 -7.93 -3.66 0.54
C PHE A 14 -6.77 -4.47 1.12
N ILE A 15 -6.36 -5.48 0.35
CA ILE A 15 -5.11 -6.21 0.52
C ILE A 15 -4.38 -6.10 -0.82
N VAL A 16 -3.11 -5.70 -0.78
CA VAL A 16 -2.28 -5.51 -1.97
C VAL A 16 -1.12 -6.48 -1.97
N ASN A 17 -0.62 -6.83 -3.16
CA ASN A 17 0.64 -7.55 -3.29
C ASN A 17 1.80 -6.54 -3.32
N LEU A 18 2.73 -6.65 -2.36
CA LEU A 18 3.87 -5.75 -2.19
C LEU A 18 4.77 -5.71 -3.43
N ASP A 19 5.01 -6.85 -4.10
CA ASP A 19 5.84 -6.93 -5.32
C ASP A 19 5.23 -6.21 -6.53
N LYS A 20 3.94 -5.85 -6.44
CA LYS A 20 3.20 -5.19 -7.52
C LYS A 20 3.04 -3.69 -7.27
N ILE A 21 3.48 -3.18 -6.13
CA ILE A 21 3.48 -1.74 -5.86
C ILE A 21 4.51 -1.09 -6.77
N THR A 22 4.08 -0.10 -7.54
CA THR A 22 4.97 0.68 -8.42
C THR A 22 5.37 2.00 -7.79
N GLU A 23 4.43 2.65 -7.09
CA GLU A 23 4.65 3.95 -6.47
C GLU A 23 3.86 4.07 -5.17
N ILE A 24 4.41 4.85 -4.24
CA ILE A 24 3.78 5.23 -2.97
C ILE A 24 3.75 6.75 -2.95
N GLU A 25 2.57 7.34 -2.88
CA GLU A 25 2.40 8.80 -2.93
C GLU A 25 1.59 9.30 -1.74
N GLN A 26 2.00 10.46 -1.23
CA GLN A 26 1.20 11.22 -0.27
C GLN A 26 0.22 12.11 -1.03
N TRP A 27 -1.07 11.93 -0.77
CA TRP A 27 -2.15 12.79 -1.25
C TRP A 27 -2.53 13.84 -0.20
N PHE A 28 -3.42 14.75 -0.61
CA PHE A 28 -3.95 15.80 0.24
C PHE A 28 -4.57 15.25 1.54
N ASN A 29 -4.58 16.08 2.59
CA ASN A 29 -5.10 15.74 3.92
C ASN A 29 -4.41 14.53 4.58
N SER A 30 -3.10 14.40 4.41
CA SER A 30 -2.28 13.33 5.03
C SER A 30 -2.71 11.91 4.65
N SER A 31 -3.44 11.75 3.55
CA SER A 31 -3.80 10.44 3.02
C SER A 31 -2.64 9.91 2.20
N TRP A 32 -2.43 8.59 2.21
CA TRP A 32 -1.43 7.93 1.40
C TRP A 32 -2.12 7.01 0.41
N ILE A 33 -1.54 6.87 -0.78
CA ILE A 33 -2.04 5.97 -1.81
C ILE A 33 -0.92 5.08 -2.35
N LEU A 34 -1.31 3.90 -2.84
CA LEU A 34 -0.45 2.96 -3.54
C LEU A 34 -0.89 2.88 -5.01
N LYS A 35 0.05 2.99 -5.94
CA LYS A 35 -0.15 2.62 -7.34
C LYS A 35 0.32 1.19 -7.54
N ILE A 36 -0.49 0.40 -8.24
CA ILE A 36 -0.24 -1.02 -8.48
C ILE A 36 -0.03 -1.24 -9.97
N LYS A 37 0.96 -2.08 -10.32
CA LYS A 37 1.26 -2.42 -11.71
C LYS A 37 0.02 -2.97 -12.42
N ASN A 38 -0.28 -2.43 -13.60
CA ASN A 38 -1.45 -2.79 -14.42
C ASN A 38 -2.80 -2.57 -13.73
N TYR A 39 -2.87 -1.69 -12.74
CA TYR A 39 -4.12 -1.30 -12.08
C TYR A 39 -4.24 0.21 -12.10
N THR A 40 -5.34 0.70 -12.65
CA THR A 40 -5.52 2.13 -12.96
C THR A 40 -5.93 2.96 -11.74
N THR A 41 -6.48 2.32 -10.70
CA THR A 41 -7.02 3.01 -9.54
C THR A 41 -5.99 3.05 -8.42
N ALA A 42 -5.79 4.23 -7.83
CA ALA A 42 -4.97 4.36 -6.64
C ALA A 42 -5.65 3.71 -5.43
N ILE A 43 -4.90 2.90 -4.67
CA ILE A 43 -5.42 2.25 -3.46
C ILE A 43 -5.12 3.12 -2.24
N PRO A 44 -6.14 3.58 -1.50
CA PRO A 44 -5.91 4.39 -0.30
C PRO A 44 -5.35 3.52 0.83
N VAL A 45 -4.48 4.13 1.62
CA VAL A 45 -3.90 3.54 2.83
C VAL A 45 -4.57 4.15 4.06
N SER A 46 -4.95 3.30 5.00
CA SER A 46 -5.55 3.75 6.26
C SER A 46 -4.53 4.49 7.12
N ARG A 47 -4.98 5.46 7.93
CA ARG A 47 -4.09 6.23 8.81
C ARG A 47 -3.26 5.35 9.75
N ASN A 48 -3.84 4.25 10.23
CA ASN A 48 -3.16 3.32 11.14
C ASN A 48 -2.06 2.50 10.44
N ASN A 49 -2.17 2.34 9.12
CA ASN A 49 -1.20 1.61 8.30
C ASN A 49 -0.07 2.49 7.75
N ILE A 50 -0.19 3.82 7.81
CA ILE A 50 0.86 4.73 7.29
C ILE A 50 2.20 4.50 7.99
N LYS A 51 2.20 4.32 9.31
CA LYS A 51 3.44 4.12 10.08
C LYS A 51 4.18 2.86 9.61
N GLU A 52 3.46 1.74 9.57
CA GLU A 52 3.98 0.46 9.11
C GLU A 52 4.40 0.49 7.64
N LEU A 53 3.62 1.14 6.76
CA LEU A 53 3.99 1.32 5.35
C LEU A 53 5.32 2.06 5.21
N LYS A 54 5.56 3.10 6.00
CA LYS A 54 6.83 3.84 6.00
C LYS A 54 7.98 2.96 6.50
N GLU A 55 7.76 2.16 7.54
CA GLU A 55 8.77 1.22 8.06
C GLU A 55 9.11 0.12 7.04
N LEU A 56 8.15 -0.30 6.21
CA LEU A 56 8.38 -1.32 5.18
C LEU A 56 9.14 -0.82 3.95
N PHE A 57 8.97 0.45 3.57
CA PHE A 57 9.44 0.97 2.28
C PHE A 57 10.43 2.14 2.35
N LEU A 58 10.50 2.86 3.48
CA LEU A 58 11.30 4.08 3.65
C LEU A 58 12.29 3.99 4.82
N ALA A 59 12.41 2.83 5.47
CA ALA A 59 13.41 2.56 6.51
C ALA A 59 14.67 1.91 5.91
#